data_AF-A0AB34JYU9-F1
#
_entry.id   AF-A0AB34JYU9-F1
#
_cell.length_a   1.000
_cell.length_b   1.000
_cell.length_c   1.000
_cell.angle_alpha   90.00
_cell.angle_beta   90.00
_cell.angle_gamma   90.00
#
_symmetry.space_group_name_H-M   'P 1'
#
loop_
_entity.id
_entity.type
_entity.pdbx_description
1 polymer ?
#
loop_
_entity_poly.entity_id
_entity_poly.type
_entity_poly.pdbx_seq_one_letter_code
_entity_poly.pdbx_strand_id
1 'polypeptide(L)'
;MAGGSAAALALLRSFSPAEAAAIDAAPRPFASPPPRPLLAARRRRALASLLVTGCGRSGTHALAALLRRHGVRAQHEGRGADATVGWPYAGRVAGSWRALWPMAAQPSSFEAYEPIFKLHRHPLAAVGAVAAGLTTSGRCRNPSERRWDARAWRCASAFVDLPVAAVAVSRGGTCDLPAEARLRLALHYWVKWNLLADRWAARGFAVESLSVAQFAREWCDHCEKAATCGCPPAALAAARNSTEEKVRARRHGRKRPPIEWSTLDRLDRNMSAVAQRMALAYGYALVVPS
;
A
#
# COMPACT_ATOMS: atom_id res chain seq x y z
N MET A 1 3.97 3.88 16.52
CA MET A 1 3.04 4.21 15.42
C MET A 1 1.61 3.70 15.63
N ALA A 2 1.34 2.76 16.55
CA ALA A 2 0.00 2.19 16.72
C ALA A 2 -1.12 3.21 17.09
N GLY A 3 -0.79 4.30 17.79
CA GLY A 3 -1.82 5.24 18.29
C GLY A 3 -2.53 6.08 17.22
N GLY A 4 -1.81 6.51 16.17
CA GLY A 4 -2.34 7.48 15.19
C GLY A 4 -3.44 6.90 14.29
N SER A 5 -3.22 5.69 13.76
CA SER A 5 -4.20 5.02 12.90
C SER A 5 -5.42 4.54 13.67
N ALA A 6 -5.28 4.23 14.96
CA ALA A 6 -6.41 3.88 15.83
C ALA A 6 -7.41 5.03 15.97
N ALA A 7 -6.93 6.27 16.12
CA ALA A 7 -7.78 7.45 16.18
C ALA A 7 -8.52 7.71 14.85
N ALA A 8 -7.85 7.51 13.71
CA ALA A 8 -8.49 7.62 12.39
C ALA A 8 -9.55 6.53 12.17
N LEU A 9 -9.29 5.29 12.58
CA LEU A 9 -10.26 4.20 12.50
C LEU A 9 -11.46 4.42 13.44
N ALA A 10 -11.22 4.95 14.64
CA ALA A 10 -12.29 5.34 15.56
C ALA A 10 -13.18 6.44 14.95
N LEU A 11 -12.57 7.42 14.28
CA LEU A 11 -13.32 8.45 13.53
C LEU A 11 -14.15 7.83 12.40
N LEU A 12 -13.57 6.93 11.59
CA LEU A 12 -14.33 6.19 10.57
C LEU A 12 -15.53 5.45 11.18
N ARG A 13 -15.33 4.79 12.32
CA ARG A 13 -16.39 4.06 13.03
C ARG A 13 -17.56 4.95 13.45
N SER A 14 -17.33 6.23 13.73
CA SER A 14 -18.39 7.15 14.17
C SER A 14 -19.43 7.48 13.09
N PHE A 15 -19.06 7.40 11.81
CA PHE A 15 -19.96 7.72 10.70
C PHE A 15 -20.14 6.58 9.71
N SER A 16 -19.32 5.54 9.77
CA SER A 16 -19.42 4.34 8.94
C SER A 16 -19.02 3.07 9.73
N PRO A 17 -19.86 2.64 10.70
CA PRO A 17 -19.55 1.50 11.57
C PRO A 17 -19.26 0.21 10.80
N ALA A 18 -20.03 -0.06 9.74
CA ALA A 18 -19.88 -1.27 8.92
C ALA A 18 -18.52 -1.33 8.21
N GLU A 19 -18.06 -0.22 7.62
CA GLU A 19 -16.76 -0.17 6.94
C GLU A 19 -15.60 -0.29 7.93
N ALA A 20 -15.70 0.34 9.10
CA ALA A 20 -14.71 0.19 10.16
C ALA A 20 -14.65 -1.27 10.67
N ALA A 21 -15.82 -1.89 10.89
CA ALA A 21 -15.91 -3.28 11.30
C ALA A 21 -15.31 -4.24 10.26
N ALA A 22 -15.50 -3.98 8.96
CA ALA A 22 -14.89 -4.77 7.90
C ALA A 22 -13.34 -4.67 7.94
N ILE A 23 -12.78 -3.48 8.19
CA ILE A 23 -11.33 -3.30 8.36
C ILE A 23 -10.84 -4.01 9.62
N ASP A 24 -11.60 -3.93 10.73
CA ASP A 24 -11.28 -4.63 11.98
C ASP A 24 -11.35 -6.15 11.85
N ALA A 25 -12.25 -6.68 11.05
CA ALA A 25 -12.38 -8.12 10.81
C ALA A 25 -11.43 -8.62 9.71
N ALA A 26 -10.82 -7.73 8.93
CA ALA A 26 -10.01 -8.11 7.79
C ALA A 26 -8.83 -8.98 8.23
N PRO A 27 -8.68 -10.22 7.71
CA PRO A 27 -7.64 -11.13 8.14
C PRO A 27 -6.25 -10.67 7.70
N ARG A 28 -5.22 -11.11 8.42
CA ARG A 28 -3.82 -10.84 8.06
C ARG A 28 -3.53 -11.36 6.65
N PRO A 29 -2.94 -10.55 5.76
CA PRO A 29 -2.50 -11.04 4.46
C PRO A 29 -1.37 -12.04 4.69
N PHE A 30 -1.40 -13.17 3.99
CA PHE A 30 -0.34 -14.20 4.05
C PHE A 30 -0.03 -14.68 5.48
N ALA A 31 -1.08 -14.99 6.26
CA ALA A 31 -0.90 -15.55 7.59
C ALA A 31 -0.13 -16.88 7.54
N SER A 32 0.84 -17.05 8.44
CA SER A 32 1.55 -18.32 8.58
C SER A 32 0.56 -19.45 8.78
N PRO A 33 0.66 -20.56 8.02
CA PRO A 33 -0.15 -21.73 8.32
C PRO A 33 0.16 -22.20 9.75
N PRO A 34 -0.84 -22.76 10.46
CA PRO A 34 -0.59 -23.33 11.78
C PRO A 34 0.56 -24.34 11.72
N PRO A 35 1.43 -24.39 12.73
CA PRO A 35 2.57 -25.29 12.74
C PRO A 35 2.10 -26.73 12.58
N ARG A 36 2.49 -27.39 11.47
CA ARG A 36 2.24 -28.83 11.29
C ARG A 36 3.26 -29.63 12.12
N PRO A 37 2.83 -30.55 12.99
CA PRO A 37 3.71 -31.24 13.95
C PRO A 37 4.91 -31.97 13.34
N LEU A 38 4.84 -32.41 12.07
CA LEU A 38 5.83 -33.34 11.50
C LEU A 38 6.78 -32.74 10.44
N LEU A 39 6.61 -31.48 10.04
CA LEU A 39 7.53 -30.78 9.11
C LEU A 39 8.28 -29.59 9.75
N ALA A 40 8.08 -29.38 11.05
CA ALA A 40 8.59 -28.23 11.79
C ALA A 40 10.12 -28.16 11.85
N ALA A 41 10.85 -29.27 11.81
CA ALA A 41 12.31 -29.25 11.95
C ALA A 41 13.06 -28.80 10.69
N ARG A 42 12.60 -29.20 9.48
CA ARG A 42 13.30 -28.91 8.21
C ARG A 42 12.85 -27.61 7.52
N ARG A 43 11.64 -27.12 7.80
CA ARG A 43 11.13 -25.85 7.25
C ARG A 43 11.44 -24.62 8.12
N ARG A 44 11.96 -24.79 9.34
CA ARG A 44 12.28 -23.72 10.30
C ARG A 44 13.37 -22.71 9.87
N ARG A 45 13.88 -22.79 8.63
CA ARG A 45 14.92 -21.87 8.14
C ARG A 45 14.65 -21.20 6.80
N ALA A 46 13.49 -21.41 6.18
CA ALA A 46 13.01 -20.47 5.18
C ALA A 46 12.46 -19.26 5.94
N LEU A 47 13.37 -18.36 6.33
CA LEU A 47 13.01 -17.10 7.00
C LEU A 47 11.94 -16.40 6.17
N ALA A 48 10.90 -15.91 6.85
CA ALA A 48 9.82 -15.20 6.17
C ALA A 48 10.39 -14.03 5.37
N SER A 49 9.93 -13.88 4.13
CA SER A 49 10.33 -12.75 3.28
C SER A 49 9.65 -11.47 3.77
N LEU A 50 10.24 -10.32 3.46
CA LEU A 50 9.64 -9.01 3.70
C LEU A 50 8.47 -8.78 2.74
N LEU A 51 7.34 -8.30 3.26
CA LEU A 51 6.28 -7.71 2.44
C LEU A 51 6.30 -6.19 2.62
N VAL A 52 6.29 -5.46 1.52
CA VAL A 52 6.05 -4.01 1.50
C VAL A 52 4.76 -3.74 0.74
N THR A 53 3.77 -3.20 1.43
CA THR A 53 2.53 -2.72 0.83
C THR A 53 2.46 -1.19 0.91
N GLY A 54 1.46 -0.59 0.27
CA GLY A 54 1.22 0.85 0.31
C GLY A 54 0.28 1.28 -0.79
N CYS A 55 -0.21 2.51 -0.75
CA CYS A 55 -0.99 3.09 -1.85
C CYS A 55 -0.36 4.41 -2.32
N GLY A 56 -0.60 4.78 -3.59
CA GLY A 56 -0.05 6.01 -4.18
C GLY A 56 0.83 5.84 -5.41
N ARG A 57 0.56 4.77 -6.20
CA ARG A 57 1.14 4.46 -7.51
C ARG A 57 2.64 4.17 -7.52
N SER A 58 3.49 5.18 -7.69
CA SER A 58 4.91 4.99 -8.04
C SER A 58 5.83 4.70 -6.86
N GLY A 59 5.35 4.83 -5.62
CA GLY A 59 6.16 4.63 -4.42
C GLY A 59 6.68 3.18 -4.27
N THR A 60 5.80 2.19 -4.43
CA THR A 60 6.17 0.76 -4.40
C THR A 60 7.13 0.40 -5.52
N HIS A 61 6.90 0.94 -6.72
CA HIS A 61 7.79 0.73 -7.87
C HIS A 61 9.18 1.33 -7.62
N ALA A 62 9.24 2.57 -7.10
CA ALA A 62 10.49 3.26 -6.81
C ALA A 62 11.27 2.56 -5.69
N LEU A 63 10.61 2.11 -4.62
CA LEU A 63 11.26 1.36 -3.56
C LEU A 63 11.81 0.02 -4.08
N ALA A 64 11.02 -0.76 -4.82
CA ALA A 64 11.47 -2.04 -5.36
C ALA A 64 12.71 -1.86 -6.27
N ALA A 65 12.70 -0.83 -7.12
CA ALA A 65 13.85 -0.49 -7.96
C ALA A 65 15.07 -0.03 -7.15
N LEU A 66 14.85 0.74 -6.08
CA LEU A 66 15.92 1.16 -5.17
C LEU A 66 16.53 -0.05 -4.45
N LEU A 67 15.73 -0.91 -3.85
CA LEU A 67 16.18 -2.14 -3.18
C LEU A 67 17.02 -3.03 -4.11
N ARG A 68 16.57 -3.23 -5.36
CA ARG A 68 17.33 -4.03 -6.35
C ARG A 68 18.70 -3.43 -6.69
N ARG A 69 18.81 -2.10 -6.78
CA ARG A 69 20.09 -1.44 -7.02
C ARG A 69 21.09 -1.62 -5.87
N HIS A 70 20.58 -1.89 -4.66
CA HIS A 70 21.36 -2.23 -3.47
C HIS A 70 21.46 -3.75 -3.24
N GLY A 71 21.25 -4.56 -4.28
CA GLY A 71 21.46 -6.01 -4.24
C GLY A 71 20.34 -6.83 -3.58
N VAL A 72 19.29 -6.19 -3.06
CA VAL A 72 18.14 -6.91 -2.49
C VAL A 72 17.28 -7.45 -3.64
N ARG A 73 16.95 -8.75 -3.62
CA ARG A 73 16.13 -9.41 -4.65
C ARG A 73 14.65 -9.11 -4.45
N ALA A 74 14.31 -7.84 -4.61
CA ALA A 74 12.96 -7.30 -4.46
C ALA A 74 12.17 -7.33 -5.79
N GLN A 75 10.91 -7.75 -5.73
CA GLN A 75 10.02 -7.79 -6.89
C GLN A 75 8.81 -6.86 -6.70
N HIS A 76 8.49 -6.08 -7.75
CA HIS A 76 7.32 -5.21 -7.75
C HIS A 76 6.09 -5.97 -8.27
N GLU A 77 5.02 -6.00 -7.47
CA GLU A 77 3.75 -6.69 -7.74
C GLU A 77 3.92 -8.16 -8.15
N GLY A 78 4.94 -8.80 -7.61
CA GLY A 78 5.21 -10.23 -7.70
C GLY A 78 6.12 -10.66 -6.56
N ARG A 79 6.35 -11.97 -6.45
CA ARG A 79 7.13 -12.62 -5.41
C ARG A 79 8.61 -12.34 -5.60
N GLY A 80 9.21 -11.66 -4.62
CA GLY A 80 10.67 -11.52 -4.52
C GLY A 80 11.28 -12.63 -3.68
N ALA A 81 12.57 -12.89 -3.87
CA ALA A 81 13.29 -13.85 -3.02
C ALA A 81 13.59 -13.27 -1.64
N ASP A 82 13.85 -11.95 -1.57
CA ASP A 82 14.12 -11.25 -0.33
C ASP A 82 12.93 -10.37 0.10
N ALA A 83 12.30 -9.67 -0.86
CA ALA A 83 11.20 -8.77 -0.58
C ALA A 83 10.14 -8.75 -1.69
N THR A 84 8.87 -8.86 -1.32
CA THR A 84 7.72 -8.65 -2.20
C THR A 84 7.20 -7.24 -1.97
N VAL A 85 7.07 -6.43 -3.03
CA VAL A 85 6.67 -5.02 -2.93
C VAL A 85 5.47 -4.77 -3.82
N GLY A 86 4.30 -4.44 -3.28
CA GLY A 86 3.13 -4.20 -4.12
C GLY A 86 1.94 -3.69 -3.34
N TRP A 87 1.19 -2.79 -3.96
CA TRP A 87 -0.01 -2.24 -3.34
C TRP A 87 -1.12 -3.28 -3.08
N PRO A 88 -1.37 -4.33 -3.89
CA PRO A 88 -2.53 -5.21 -3.68
C PRO A 88 -2.48 -6.02 -2.38
N TYR A 89 -1.29 -6.19 -1.82
CA TYR A 89 -0.99 -7.20 -0.81
C TYR A 89 -1.37 -6.82 0.62
N ALA A 90 -2.12 -5.73 0.84
CA ALA A 90 -2.66 -5.41 2.16
C ALA A 90 -3.83 -6.31 2.58
N GLY A 91 -4.57 -6.86 1.60
CA GLY A 91 -5.70 -7.75 1.84
C GLY A 91 -5.36 -9.22 1.63
N ARG A 92 -6.16 -10.11 2.23
CA ARG A 92 -6.05 -11.56 2.04
C ARG A 92 -6.99 -12.03 0.93
N VAL A 93 -6.48 -12.85 0.01
CA VAL A 93 -7.28 -13.53 -1.02
C VAL A 93 -7.51 -14.98 -0.58
N ALA A 94 -8.76 -15.45 -0.65
CA ALA A 94 -9.10 -16.84 -0.33
C ALA A 94 -8.64 -17.84 -1.43
N GLY A 95 -8.56 -17.37 -2.68
CA GLY A 95 -8.11 -18.16 -3.83
C GLY A 95 -6.76 -17.70 -4.39
N SER A 96 -6.62 -17.78 -5.71
CA SER A 96 -5.40 -17.39 -6.42
C SER A 96 -5.31 -15.87 -6.57
N TRP A 97 -4.19 -15.29 -6.14
CA TRP A 97 -3.84 -13.89 -6.46
C TRP A 97 -3.91 -13.61 -7.96
N ARG A 98 -3.57 -14.59 -8.81
CA ARG A 98 -3.59 -14.42 -10.26
C ARG A 98 -5.00 -14.15 -10.81
N ALA A 99 -6.06 -14.62 -10.13
CA ALA A 99 -7.43 -14.34 -10.55
C ALA A 99 -7.79 -12.85 -10.34
N LEU A 100 -7.31 -12.28 -9.24
CA LEU A 100 -7.59 -10.88 -8.87
C LEU A 100 -6.61 -9.90 -9.55
N TRP A 101 -5.31 -10.21 -9.45
CA TRP A 101 -4.18 -9.41 -9.93
C TRP A 101 -3.18 -10.31 -10.71
N PRO A 102 -3.33 -10.45 -12.04
CA PRO A 102 -2.65 -11.44 -12.86
C PRO A 102 -1.24 -10.99 -13.28
N MET A 103 -0.39 -10.56 -12.34
CA MET A 103 1.02 -10.34 -12.66
C MET A 103 1.81 -11.66 -12.61
N ALA A 104 2.96 -11.67 -13.25
CA ALA A 104 3.88 -12.80 -13.18
C ALA A 104 4.35 -13.04 -11.73
N ALA A 105 4.63 -14.30 -11.42
CA ALA A 105 5.17 -14.74 -10.14
C ALA A 105 4.37 -14.24 -8.91
N GLN A 106 3.04 -14.34 -8.90
CA GLN A 106 2.27 -13.96 -7.70
C GLN A 106 2.71 -14.76 -6.47
N PRO A 107 2.70 -14.14 -5.27
CA PRO A 107 2.89 -14.88 -4.03
C PRO A 107 1.78 -15.92 -3.86
N SER A 108 2.15 -17.08 -3.35
CA SER A 108 1.20 -18.12 -2.94
C SER A 108 0.42 -17.67 -1.70
N SER A 109 -0.84 -18.08 -1.57
CA SER A 109 -1.65 -17.84 -0.37
C SER A 109 -1.12 -18.54 0.89
N PHE A 110 -0.20 -19.50 0.72
CA PHE A 110 0.47 -20.24 1.80
C PHE A 110 1.84 -19.65 2.18
N GLU A 111 2.32 -18.64 1.45
CA GLU A 111 3.52 -17.92 1.87
C GLU A 111 3.22 -17.14 3.14
N ALA A 112 4.26 -16.92 3.95
CA ALA A 112 4.21 -16.07 5.13
C ALA A 112 5.19 -14.92 4.93
N TYR A 113 4.73 -13.72 5.27
CA TYR A 113 5.54 -12.51 5.23
C TYR A 113 5.67 -11.89 6.61
N GLU A 114 6.92 -11.61 6.98
CA GLU A 114 7.31 -10.96 8.22
C GLU A 114 8.68 -10.30 8.02
N PRO A 115 8.84 -8.99 8.28
CA PRO A 115 7.78 -8.07 8.64
C PRO A 115 6.87 -7.75 7.46
N ILE A 116 5.74 -7.12 7.79
CA ILE A 116 4.94 -6.37 6.83
C ILE A 116 5.22 -4.89 7.06
N PHE A 117 5.81 -4.23 6.08
CA PHE A 117 6.05 -2.80 6.07
C PHE A 117 5.05 -2.10 5.16
N LYS A 118 4.72 -0.87 5.51
CA LYS A 118 3.79 -0.03 4.76
C LYS A 118 4.47 1.23 4.27
N LEU A 119 4.26 1.56 3.00
CA LEU A 119 4.54 2.87 2.43
C LEU A 119 3.26 3.71 2.42
N HIS A 120 3.38 4.94 2.84
CA HIS A 120 2.34 5.95 2.69
C HIS A 120 2.92 7.20 2.04
N ARG A 121 2.02 8.05 1.56
CA ARG A 121 2.32 9.29 0.83
C ARG A 121 1.45 10.40 1.37
N HIS A 122 1.84 11.65 1.09
CA HIS A 122 0.97 12.77 1.39
C HIS A 122 -0.40 12.58 0.72
N PRO A 123 -1.52 12.63 1.47
CA PRO A 123 -2.86 12.28 0.97
C PRO A 123 -3.26 13.08 -0.27
N LEU A 124 -3.13 14.41 -0.24
CA LEU A 124 -3.49 15.27 -1.39
C LEU A 124 -2.76 14.87 -2.68
N ALA A 125 -1.46 14.56 -2.58
CA ALA A 125 -0.65 14.14 -3.72
C ALA A 125 -1.03 12.74 -4.20
N ALA A 126 -1.30 11.80 -3.28
CA ALA A 126 -1.66 10.44 -3.60
C ALA A 126 -3.06 10.33 -4.22
N VAL A 127 -4.05 10.97 -3.60
CA VAL A 127 -5.44 11.04 -4.06
C VAL A 127 -5.50 11.63 -5.46
N GLY A 128 -4.82 12.76 -5.71
CA GLY A 128 -4.77 13.33 -7.06
C GLY A 128 -4.09 12.46 -8.10
N ALA A 129 -3.02 11.76 -7.71
CA ALA A 129 -2.32 10.85 -8.59
C ALA A 129 -3.16 9.62 -8.95
N VAL A 130 -3.96 9.10 -8.01
CA VAL A 130 -4.86 7.95 -8.20
C VAL A 130 -6.11 8.34 -8.98
N ALA A 131 -6.73 9.48 -8.67
CA ALA A 131 -7.92 9.98 -9.36
C ALA A 131 -7.68 10.12 -10.88
N ALA A 132 -6.45 10.46 -11.28
CA ALA A 132 -6.02 10.54 -12.67
C ALA A 132 -6.06 9.19 -13.43
N GLY A 133 -5.88 8.08 -12.72
CA GLY A 133 -5.65 6.74 -13.26
C GLY A 133 -4.91 5.88 -12.24
N LEU A 134 -5.49 4.78 -11.79
CA LEU A 134 -4.81 3.77 -10.98
C LEU A 134 -4.04 2.82 -11.92
N THR A 135 -3.15 3.43 -12.72
CA THR A 135 -2.35 2.80 -13.77
C THR A 135 -0.89 3.24 -13.64
N THR A 136 0.01 2.55 -14.34
CA THR A 136 1.44 2.89 -14.37
C THR A 136 1.67 4.34 -14.84
N SER A 137 0.98 4.76 -15.92
CA SER A 137 1.11 6.14 -16.43
C SER A 137 0.32 7.16 -15.61
N GLY A 138 -0.70 6.72 -14.87
CA GLY A 138 -1.59 7.59 -14.12
C GLY A 138 -2.68 8.22 -14.94
N ARG A 139 -2.99 7.62 -16.09
CA ARG A 139 -3.99 8.09 -17.03
C ARG A 139 -4.68 6.90 -17.66
N CYS A 140 -5.79 7.18 -18.34
CA CYS A 140 -6.59 6.24 -19.12
C CYS A 140 -6.47 6.54 -20.61
N ARG A 141 -5.24 6.62 -21.16
CA ARG A 141 -4.96 7.10 -22.52
C ARG A 141 -5.39 6.14 -23.61
N ASN A 142 -5.36 4.84 -23.32
CA ASN A 142 -5.61 3.80 -24.30
C ASN A 142 -6.41 2.63 -23.68
N PRO A 143 -6.96 1.72 -24.48
CA PRO A 143 -7.75 0.59 -23.98
C PRO A 143 -7.00 -0.29 -22.98
N SER A 144 -5.68 -0.45 -23.13
CA SER A 144 -4.87 -1.23 -22.19
C SER A 144 -4.83 -0.59 -20.80
N GLU A 145 -4.57 0.72 -20.72
CA GLU A 145 -4.59 1.46 -19.46
C GLU A 145 -5.97 1.45 -18.80
N ARG A 146 -7.04 1.59 -19.58
CA ARG A 146 -8.42 1.49 -19.09
C ARG A 146 -8.71 0.14 -18.45
N ARG A 147 -8.27 -0.96 -19.08
CA ARG A 147 -8.38 -2.31 -18.50
C ARG A 147 -7.58 -2.45 -17.20
N TRP A 148 -6.38 -1.87 -17.12
CA TRP A 148 -5.58 -1.91 -15.90
C TRP A 148 -6.16 -1.06 -14.77
N ASP A 149 -6.72 0.12 -15.07
CA ASP A 149 -7.42 0.95 -14.09
C ASP A 149 -8.61 0.18 -13.50
N ALA A 150 -9.50 -0.34 -14.35
CA ALA A 150 -10.63 -1.14 -13.91
C ALA A 150 -10.22 -2.37 -13.09
N ARG A 151 -9.16 -3.06 -13.50
CA ARG A 151 -8.64 -4.20 -12.75
C ARG A 151 -8.09 -3.80 -11.38
N ALA A 152 -7.43 -2.65 -11.29
CA ALA A 152 -6.91 -2.14 -10.04
C ALA A 152 -8.05 -1.77 -9.09
N TRP A 153 -9.09 -1.09 -9.58
CA TRP A 153 -10.29 -0.84 -8.80
C TRP A 153 -10.99 -2.11 -8.36
N ARG A 154 -11.10 -3.12 -9.24
CA ARG A 154 -11.64 -4.44 -8.89
C ARG A 154 -10.87 -5.11 -7.77
N CYS A 155 -9.55 -5.04 -7.84
CA CYS A 155 -8.69 -5.59 -6.82
C CYS A 155 -8.83 -4.83 -5.50
N ALA A 156 -8.88 -3.48 -5.52
CA ALA A 156 -9.09 -2.68 -4.32
C ALA A 156 -10.46 -2.94 -3.68
N SER A 157 -11.54 -2.96 -4.48
CA SER A 157 -12.92 -3.22 -4.04
C SER A 157 -13.11 -4.62 -3.45
N ALA A 158 -12.19 -5.57 -3.70
CA ALA A 158 -12.25 -6.89 -3.09
C ALA A 158 -11.81 -6.91 -1.62
N PHE A 159 -11.19 -5.83 -1.12
CA PHE A 159 -10.65 -5.77 0.23
C PHE A 159 -11.19 -4.61 1.06
N VAL A 160 -11.65 -3.55 0.42
CA VAL A 160 -12.29 -2.41 1.08
C VAL A 160 -13.52 -1.98 0.30
N ASP A 161 -14.56 -1.55 0.99
CA ASP A 161 -15.75 -1.04 0.33
C ASP A 161 -15.47 0.32 -0.34
N LEU A 162 -15.82 0.46 -1.62
CA LEU A 162 -15.53 1.64 -2.43
C LEU A 162 -16.80 2.14 -3.10
N PRO A 163 -17.01 3.47 -3.20
CA PRO A 163 -18.19 4.07 -3.81
C PRO A 163 -18.12 4.00 -5.35
N VAL A 164 -18.02 2.79 -5.89
CA VAL A 164 -17.97 2.52 -7.32
C VAL A 164 -18.92 1.38 -7.64
N ALA A 165 -19.79 1.59 -8.62
CA ALA A 165 -20.69 0.53 -9.08
C ALA A 165 -19.87 -0.64 -9.63
N ALA A 166 -20.21 -1.87 -9.22
CA ALA A 166 -19.52 -3.08 -9.66
C ALA A 166 -19.45 -3.20 -11.20
N VAL A 167 -20.47 -2.71 -11.90
CA VAL A 167 -20.50 -2.67 -13.37
C VAL A 167 -19.44 -1.75 -13.98
N ALA A 168 -19.13 -0.62 -13.34
CA ALA A 168 -18.10 0.30 -13.83
C ALA A 168 -16.71 -0.33 -13.75
N VAL A 169 -16.48 -1.10 -12.68
CA VAL A 169 -15.24 -1.85 -12.44
C VAL A 169 -15.07 -2.99 -13.45
N SER A 170 -16.13 -3.68 -13.84
CA SER A 170 -16.04 -4.83 -14.75
C SER A 170 -15.91 -4.44 -16.23
N ARG A 171 -16.44 -3.28 -16.64
CA ARG A 171 -16.47 -2.84 -18.05
C ARG A 171 -15.38 -1.84 -18.45
N GLY A 172 -14.44 -1.50 -17.58
CA GLY A 172 -13.47 -0.43 -17.88
C GLY A 172 -14.02 0.99 -17.71
N GLY A 173 -15.27 1.11 -17.21
CA GLY A 173 -15.99 2.38 -17.08
C GLY A 173 -15.49 3.26 -15.93
N THR A 174 -14.59 2.77 -15.07
CA THR A 174 -13.96 3.59 -14.03
C THR A 174 -13.21 4.79 -14.61
N CYS A 175 -12.69 4.70 -15.82
CA CYS A 175 -12.02 5.80 -16.51
C CYS A 175 -12.97 6.85 -17.10
N ASP A 176 -14.26 6.51 -17.25
CA ASP A 176 -15.30 7.39 -17.80
C ASP A 176 -16.13 8.06 -16.69
N LEU A 177 -15.82 7.75 -15.42
CA LEU A 177 -16.41 8.46 -14.29
C LEU A 177 -16.08 9.96 -14.37
N PRO A 178 -17.04 10.84 -14.01
CA PRO A 178 -16.76 12.26 -13.85
C PRO A 178 -15.56 12.51 -12.94
N ALA A 179 -14.82 13.59 -13.19
CA ALA A 179 -13.61 13.92 -12.43
C ALA A 179 -13.86 13.98 -10.92
N GLU A 180 -15.01 14.50 -10.51
CA GLU A 180 -15.46 14.55 -9.12
C GLU A 180 -15.64 13.15 -8.50
N ALA A 181 -16.34 12.26 -9.20
CA ALA A 181 -16.56 10.87 -8.78
C ALA A 181 -15.24 10.09 -8.72
N ARG A 182 -14.31 10.30 -9.66
CA ARG A 182 -12.94 9.75 -9.62
C ARG A 182 -12.18 10.19 -8.39
N LEU A 183 -12.30 11.48 -8.05
CA LEU A 183 -11.59 12.07 -6.93
C LEU A 183 -12.14 11.54 -5.60
N ARG A 184 -13.47 11.42 -5.47
CA ARG A 184 -14.13 10.77 -4.33
C ARG A 184 -13.73 9.30 -4.19
N LEU A 185 -13.73 8.54 -5.28
CA LEU A 185 -13.29 7.15 -5.30
C LEU A 185 -11.82 7.01 -4.84
N ALA A 186 -10.94 7.89 -5.31
CA ALA A 186 -9.53 7.91 -4.91
C ALA A 186 -9.33 8.27 -3.43
N LEU A 187 -10.13 9.20 -2.88
CA LEU A 187 -10.13 9.54 -1.45
C LEU A 187 -10.52 8.33 -0.59
N HIS A 188 -11.64 7.67 -0.92
CA HIS A 188 -12.11 6.48 -0.22
C HIS A 188 -11.09 5.35 -0.26
N TYR A 189 -10.50 5.09 -1.43
CA TYR A 189 -9.43 4.11 -1.56
C TYR A 189 -8.22 4.47 -0.72
N TRP A 190 -7.74 5.72 -0.78
CA TRP A 190 -6.56 6.11 -0.01
C TRP A 190 -6.79 5.92 1.48
N VAL A 191 -7.94 6.33 2.02
CA VAL A 191 -8.24 6.18 3.45
C VAL A 191 -8.35 4.70 3.85
N LYS A 192 -9.31 4.00 3.24
CA LYS A 192 -9.67 2.64 3.68
C LYS A 192 -8.52 1.65 3.43
N TRP A 193 -7.81 1.79 2.31
CA TRP A 193 -6.64 0.95 2.01
C TRP A 193 -5.51 1.16 3.01
N ASN A 194 -5.22 2.42 3.36
CA ASN A 194 -4.16 2.70 4.33
C ASN A 194 -4.54 2.23 5.74
N LEU A 195 -5.79 2.33 6.15
CA LEU A 195 -6.26 1.78 7.43
C LEU A 195 -6.13 0.25 7.46
N LEU A 196 -6.54 -0.43 6.38
CA LEU A 196 -6.33 -1.87 6.23
C LEU A 196 -4.85 -2.25 6.30
N ALA A 197 -3.98 -1.50 5.61
CA ALA A 197 -2.54 -1.76 5.64
C ALA A 197 -1.91 -1.50 7.01
N ASP A 198 -2.36 -0.46 7.74
CA ASP A 198 -1.87 -0.15 9.08
C ASP A 198 -2.17 -1.24 10.09
N ARG A 199 -3.30 -1.93 9.94
CA ARG A 199 -3.71 -3.02 10.83
C ARG A 199 -2.64 -4.11 10.97
N TRP A 200 -1.91 -4.38 9.90
CA TRP A 200 -0.94 -5.47 9.82
C TRP A 200 0.51 -5.02 9.72
N ALA A 201 0.75 -3.71 9.56
CA ALA A 201 2.09 -3.18 9.38
C ALA A 201 2.87 -3.15 10.70
N ALA A 202 4.04 -3.77 10.72
CA ALA A 202 5.01 -3.60 11.80
C ALA A 202 5.60 -2.18 11.82
N ARG A 203 5.78 -1.59 10.61
CA ARG A 203 6.34 -0.25 10.42
C ARG A 203 5.72 0.44 9.20
N GLY A 204 5.49 1.74 9.31
CA GLY A 204 5.07 2.62 8.22
C GLY A 204 6.17 3.62 7.85
N PHE A 205 6.27 3.98 6.56
CA PHE A 205 7.23 4.95 6.05
C PHE A 205 6.57 5.94 5.10
N ALA A 206 6.87 7.23 5.28
CA ALA A 206 6.56 8.26 4.31
C ALA A 206 7.53 8.15 3.13
N VAL A 207 7.02 7.88 1.92
CA VAL A 207 7.88 7.64 0.76
C VAL A 207 8.73 8.86 0.41
N GLU A 208 8.22 10.07 0.69
CA GLU A 208 8.86 11.33 0.37
C GLU A 208 10.17 11.57 1.13
N SER A 209 10.33 10.97 2.32
CA SER A 209 11.53 11.11 3.15
C SER A 209 12.35 9.83 3.28
N LEU A 210 11.86 8.71 2.76
CA LEU A 210 12.47 7.40 2.94
C LEU A 210 13.80 7.27 2.18
N SER A 211 14.86 6.87 2.90
CA SER A 211 16.12 6.40 2.32
C SER A 211 16.24 4.88 2.39
N VAL A 212 17.05 4.29 1.49
CA VAL A 212 17.31 2.84 1.50
C VAL A 212 17.98 2.39 2.80
N ALA A 213 18.92 3.19 3.32
CA ALA A 213 19.66 2.86 4.53
C ALA A 213 18.74 2.87 5.76
N GLN A 214 17.85 3.87 5.88
CA GLN A 214 16.84 3.90 6.94
C GLN A 214 15.90 2.69 6.84
N PHE A 215 15.40 2.40 5.63
CA PHE A 215 14.52 1.27 5.41
C PHE A 215 15.17 -0.06 5.79
N ALA A 216 16.42 -0.27 5.38
CA ALA A 216 17.16 -1.50 5.63
C ALA A 216 17.51 -1.68 7.12
N ARG A 217 17.88 -0.60 7.83
CA ARG A 217 18.08 -0.63 9.29
C ARG A 217 16.81 -1.11 10.01
N GLU A 218 15.68 -0.49 9.72
CA GLU A 218 14.40 -0.83 10.36
C GLU A 218 13.97 -2.28 10.05
N TRP A 219 14.28 -2.78 8.84
CA TRP A 219 14.08 -4.20 8.51
C TRP A 219 14.97 -5.11 9.37
N CYS A 220 16.27 -4.84 9.41
CA CYS A 220 17.22 -5.70 10.10
C CYS A 220 17.02 -5.68 11.62
N ASP A 221 16.78 -4.50 12.19
CA ASP A 221 16.45 -4.32 13.61
C ASP A 221 15.17 -5.08 13.99
N HIS A 222 14.16 -5.08 13.12
CA HIS A 222 12.94 -5.87 13.34
C HIS A 222 13.23 -7.36 13.37
N CYS A 223 13.98 -7.87 12.38
CA CYS A 223 14.28 -9.30 12.32
C CYS A 223 15.18 -9.78 13.46
N GLU A 224 16.11 -8.96 13.91
CA GLU A 224 16.92 -9.23 15.09
C GLU A 224 16.07 -9.37 16.35
N LYS A 225 15.14 -8.44 16.58
CA LYS A 225 14.28 -8.44 17.77
C LYS A 225 13.19 -9.51 17.74
N ALA A 226 12.58 -9.73 16.58
CA ALA A 226 11.43 -10.62 16.46
C ALA A 226 11.85 -12.09 16.30
N ALA A 227 13.07 -12.38 15.84
CA ALA A 227 13.57 -13.72 15.52
C ALA A 227 12.67 -14.54 14.57
N THR A 228 11.79 -13.87 13.82
CA THR A 228 10.78 -14.47 12.92
C THR A 228 11.12 -14.29 11.44
N CYS A 229 12.14 -13.50 11.13
CA CYS A 229 12.57 -13.19 9.77
C CYS A 229 14.09 -13.02 9.69
N GLY A 230 14.59 -12.89 8.46
CA GLY A 230 16.00 -12.70 8.16
C GLY A 230 16.28 -11.33 7.57
N CYS A 231 17.38 -10.72 7.98
CA CYS A 231 17.98 -9.60 7.27
C CYS A 231 18.94 -10.16 6.20
N PRO A 232 18.60 -10.08 4.90
CA PRO A 232 19.49 -10.59 3.85
C PRO A 232 20.80 -9.78 3.83
N PRO A 233 21.94 -10.38 3.45
CA PRO A 233 23.24 -9.69 3.46
C PRO A 233 23.24 -8.34 2.71
N ALA A 234 22.50 -8.25 1.60
CA ALA A 234 22.34 -7.02 0.85
C ALA A 234 21.62 -5.91 1.63
N ALA A 235 20.58 -6.25 2.41
CA ALA A 235 19.92 -5.30 3.30
C ALA A 235 20.85 -4.87 4.44
N LEU A 236 21.61 -5.80 5.04
CA LEU A 236 22.59 -5.46 6.07
C LEU A 236 23.67 -4.50 5.55
N ALA A 237 24.16 -4.74 4.32
CA ALA A 237 25.12 -3.85 3.66
C ALA A 237 24.51 -2.46 3.42
N ALA A 238 23.26 -2.40 2.92
CA ALA A 238 22.55 -1.14 2.71
C ALA A 238 22.30 -0.38 4.02
N ALA A 239 22.03 -1.09 5.12
CA ALA A 239 21.81 -0.52 6.45
C ALA A 239 23.05 0.17 7.02
N ARG A 240 24.24 -0.37 6.73
CA ARG A 240 25.57 0.14 7.14
C ARG A 240 26.09 1.26 6.23
N ASN A 241 25.55 1.37 5.01
CA ASN A 241 25.96 2.39 4.08
C ASN A 241 25.46 3.77 4.54
N SER A 242 26.33 4.77 4.55
CA SER A 242 26.00 6.16 4.91
C SER A 242 25.31 6.93 3.78
N THR A 243 25.27 6.40 2.56
CA THR A 243 24.63 7.07 1.43
C THR A 243 23.11 7.10 1.59
N GLU A 244 22.56 8.30 1.77
CA GLU A 244 21.12 8.53 1.88
C GLU A 244 20.43 8.55 0.51
N GLU A 245 20.53 7.45 -0.25
CA GLU A 245 19.78 7.38 -1.50
C GLU A 245 18.27 7.32 -1.19
N LYS A 246 17.57 8.41 -1.55
CA LYS A 246 16.13 8.59 -1.29
C LYS A 246 15.27 7.94 -2.37
N VAL A 247 14.09 7.46 -1.96
CA VAL A 247 13.08 6.96 -2.90
C VAL A 247 12.54 8.11 -3.75
N ARG A 248 12.89 8.13 -5.03
CA ARG A 248 12.35 9.13 -5.98
C ARG A 248 11.16 8.57 -6.74
N ALA A 249 9.96 8.96 -6.32
CA ALA A 249 8.76 8.71 -7.10
C ALA A 249 8.90 9.36 -8.49
N ARG A 250 8.60 8.61 -9.56
CA ARG A 250 8.60 9.17 -10.93
C ARG A 250 7.60 10.33 -11.00
N ARG A 251 8.09 11.50 -11.44
CA ARG A 251 7.24 12.66 -11.75
C ARG A 251 6.58 12.41 -13.10
N HIS A 252 5.30 12.06 -13.11
CA HIS A 252 4.55 11.82 -14.34
C HIS A 252 3.76 13.06 -14.76
N GLY A 253 4.25 13.78 -15.78
CA GLY A 253 3.48 14.75 -16.58
C GLY A 253 3.50 16.21 -16.10
N ARG A 254 2.71 17.03 -16.80
CA ARG A 254 2.51 18.48 -16.52
C ARG A 254 2.09 18.70 -15.06
N LYS A 255 2.61 19.76 -14.44
CA LYS A 255 2.17 20.24 -13.11
C LYS A 255 0.65 20.43 -13.15
N ARG A 256 -0.09 19.60 -12.42
CA ARG A 256 -1.52 19.83 -12.17
C ARG A 256 -1.65 20.80 -11.00
N PRO A 257 -2.74 21.58 -10.92
CA PRO A 257 -3.06 22.30 -9.70
C PRO A 257 -3.05 21.32 -8.53
N PRO A 258 -2.42 21.68 -7.40
CA PRO A 258 -2.48 20.86 -6.20
C PRO A 258 -3.93 20.74 -5.74
N ILE A 259 -4.32 19.55 -5.28
CA ILE A 259 -5.60 19.37 -4.59
C ILE A 259 -5.44 19.95 -3.20
N GLU A 260 -6.48 20.63 -2.73
CA GLU A 260 -6.56 21.19 -1.38
C GLU A 260 -7.53 20.39 -0.51
N TRP A 261 -7.39 20.51 0.81
CA TRP A 261 -8.31 19.89 1.76
C TRP A 261 -9.76 20.36 1.58
N SER A 262 -9.97 21.65 1.31
CA SER A 262 -11.27 22.24 1.00
C SER A 262 -11.98 21.55 -0.17
N THR A 263 -11.20 21.12 -1.17
CA THR A 263 -11.71 20.33 -2.30
C THR A 263 -12.22 18.99 -1.80
N LEU A 264 -11.44 18.27 -1.00
CA LEU A 264 -11.83 16.96 -0.47
C LEU A 264 -13.01 17.06 0.52
N ASP A 265 -13.06 18.11 1.34
CA ASP A 265 -14.15 18.35 2.29
C ASP A 265 -15.51 18.56 1.60
N ARG A 266 -15.51 19.26 0.45
CA ARG A 266 -16.71 19.46 -0.36
C ARG A 266 -17.22 18.14 -0.98
N LEU A 267 -16.29 17.24 -1.34
CA LEU A 267 -16.64 15.94 -1.92
C LEU A 267 -17.21 14.99 -0.88
N ASP A 268 -16.53 14.89 0.27
CA ASP A 268 -16.83 13.95 1.32
C ASP A 268 -16.15 14.39 2.63
N ARG A 269 -16.82 15.29 3.37
CA ARG A 269 -16.31 15.87 4.62
C ARG A 269 -15.84 14.81 5.61
N ASN A 270 -16.61 13.73 5.77
CA ASN A 270 -16.30 12.67 6.72
C ASN A 270 -15.02 11.92 6.32
N MET A 271 -14.91 11.53 5.05
CA MET A 271 -13.73 10.81 4.58
C MET A 271 -12.49 11.70 4.51
N SER A 272 -12.66 12.99 4.19
CA SER A 272 -11.59 13.98 4.26
C SER A 272 -11.08 14.18 5.69
N ALA A 273 -11.98 14.24 6.69
CA ALA A 273 -11.59 14.35 8.10
C ALA A 273 -10.76 13.13 8.56
N VAL A 274 -11.12 11.91 8.13
CA VAL A 274 -10.30 10.72 8.39
C VAL A 274 -8.95 10.83 7.69
N ALA A 275 -8.92 11.26 6.43
CA ALA A 275 -7.66 11.44 5.70
C ALA A 275 -6.73 12.46 6.37
N GLN A 276 -7.26 13.58 6.87
CA GLN A 276 -6.51 14.59 7.63
C GLN A 276 -5.95 14.01 8.94
N ARG A 277 -6.76 13.23 9.68
CA ARG A 277 -6.32 12.54 10.90
C ARG A 277 -5.17 11.57 10.62
N MET A 278 -5.27 10.80 9.53
CA MET A 278 -4.20 9.91 9.09
C MET A 278 -2.96 10.69 8.65
N ALA A 279 -3.13 11.83 7.98
CA ALA A 279 -2.01 12.67 7.57
C ALA A 279 -1.17 13.12 8.79
N LEU A 280 -1.84 13.62 9.82
CA LEU A 280 -1.21 14.00 11.09
C LEU A 280 -0.53 12.81 11.77
N ALA A 281 -1.20 11.65 11.81
CA ALA A 281 -0.64 10.42 12.35
C ALA A 281 0.64 9.95 11.62
N TYR A 282 0.74 10.25 10.33
CA TYR A 282 1.90 9.97 9.49
C TYR A 282 2.95 11.08 9.51
N GLY A 283 2.75 12.13 10.31
CA GLY A 283 3.70 13.24 10.46
C GLY A 283 3.63 14.28 9.34
N TYR A 284 2.57 14.32 8.53
CA TYR A 284 2.34 15.39 7.58
C TYR A 284 1.69 16.60 8.27
N ALA A 285 2.16 17.80 7.92
CA ALA A 285 1.51 19.04 8.32
C ALA A 285 0.23 19.27 7.51
N LEU A 286 -0.85 19.68 8.18
CA LEU A 286 -2.06 20.19 7.52
C LEU A 286 -1.86 21.69 7.30
N VAL A 287 -1.40 22.06 6.10
CA VAL A 287 -1.40 23.47 5.71
C VAL A 287 -2.85 23.83 5.37
N VAL A 288 -3.50 24.58 6.26
CA VAL A 288 -4.76 25.25 5.95
C VAL A 288 -4.37 26.59 5.32
N PRO A 289 -4.74 26.86 4.06
CA PRO A 289 -4.55 28.19 3.49
C PRO A 289 -5.23 29.21 4.40
N SER A 290 -4.47 30.21 4.86
CA SER A 290 -4.97 31.37 5.62
C SER A 290 -5.92 32.21 4.78
#